data_AF-A0A2Y9T5N8-F1
#
_entry.id   AF-A0A2Y9T5N8-F1
#
_cell.length_a   1.000
_cell.length_b   1.000
_cell.length_c   1.000
_cell.angle_alpha   90.00
_cell.angle_beta   90.00
_cell.angle_gamma   90.00
#
_symmetry.space_group_name_H-M   'P 1'
#
loop_
_entity.id
_entity.type
_entity.pdbx_description
1 polymer ?
#
loop_
_entity_poly.entity_id
_entity_poly.type
_entity_poly.pdbx_seq_one_letter_code
_entity_poly.pdbx_strand_id
1 'polypeptide(L)'
;MRSDLATSAAPLRGLGGPLRSSEPVRAGPAPSAAALLLEEAADLLVVHLDFRAALRTCERAWQGLDEEPAGACLEVKCSLCVVGIQALAEMDRWREVLSWVLQCYQVPEKLPPKVLELCVLLYSKMREPGAVLDTVCVWLQDADNQGLPEYRALAELHLQRVLLPLGCWSEAEELVAGSAAFSEERRLDALQAISTARQQQRHGQSGSEGTQKLNQEASPTSLPFLYKLAQIFHRIRKAVTSPLCRLPVHD
;
A
#
# COMPACT_ATOMS: atom_id res chain seq x y z
N MET A 1 28.00 60.63 -55.86
CA MET A 1 27.33 61.95 -55.80
C MET A 1 26.05 61.75 -55.01
N ARG A 2 25.96 62.17 -53.74
CA ARG A 2 25.53 63.53 -53.29
C ARG A 2 24.25 63.94 -54.02
N SER A 3 23.07 63.94 -53.39
CA SER A 3 22.50 64.98 -52.50
C SER A 3 21.22 65.50 -53.20
N ASP A 4 20.09 65.92 -52.62
CA ASP A 4 19.62 66.14 -51.24
C ASP A 4 18.10 66.52 -51.25
N LEU A 5 17.41 66.33 -50.10
CA LEU A 5 16.32 67.14 -49.48
C LEU A 5 14.94 67.26 -50.21
N ALA A 6 13.75 67.29 -49.55
CA ALA A 6 13.31 67.87 -48.28
C ALA A 6 11.96 67.20 -47.83
N THR A 7 11.76 66.75 -46.58
CA THR A 7 11.30 67.48 -45.36
C THR A 7 9.78 67.47 -45.13
N SER A 8 9.32 66.81 -44.05
CA SER A 8 8.39 67.40 -43.06
C SER A 8 8.32 66.56 -41.77
N ALA A 9 8.17 67.24 -40.63
CA ALA A 9 8.58 66.82 -39.28
C ALA A 9 7.42 66.54 -38.28
N ALA A 10 7.57 65.42 -37.54
CA ALA A 10 7.41 65.22 -36.07
C ALA A 10 6.03 65.38 -35.36
N PRO A 11 5.82 64.89 -34.09
CA PRO A 11 6.77 64.33 -33.10
C PRO A 11 6.36 63.10 -32.24
N LEU A 12 7.38 62.38 -31.74
CA LEU A 12 7.64 61.82 -30.39
C LEU A 12 6.51 61.37 -29.41
N ARG A 13 6.61 60.11 -28.96
CA ARG A 13 6.72 59.61 -27.56
C ARG A 13 5.84 58.36 -27.31
N GLY A 14 6.42 57.35 -26.66
CA GLY A 14 5.67 56.56 -25.67
C GLY A 14 5.95 55.06 -25.64
N LEU A 15 6.85 54.67 -24.75
CA LEU A 15 6.70 53.58 -23.77
C LEU A 15 6.50 52.14 -24.27
N GLY A 16 7.48 51.32 -23.92
CA GLY A 16 7.37 49.87 -23.92
C GLY A 16 6.35 49.33 -22.92
N GLY A 17 5.84 48.15 -23.27
CA GLY A 17 5.08 47.22 -22.42
C GLY A 17 3.57 47.18 -22.73
N PRO A 18 2.87 46.05 -22.48
CA PRO A 18 3.32 44.71 -22.11
C PRO A 18 3.00 43.67 -23.22
N LEU A 19 3.93 42.77 -23.51
CA LEU A 19 3.59 41.51 -24.20
C LEU A 19 2.73 40.68 -23.25
N ARG A 20 1.41 40.84 -23.37
CA ARG A 20 0.42 40.06 -22.62
C ARG A 20 0.24 38.71 -23.33
N SER A 21 1.27 37.86 -23.24
CA SER A 21 1.16 36.44 -23.54
C SER A 21 0.41 35.77 -22.39
N SER A 22 -0.92 35.82 -22.44
CA SER A 22 -1.77 35.00 -21.59
C SER A 22 -2.21 33.78 -22.39
N GLU A 23 -1.29 32.83 -22.59
CA GLU A 23 -1.71 31.46 -22.87
C GLU A 23 -2.41 30.94 -21.61
N PRO A 24 -3.63 30.37 -21.70
CA PRO A 24 -4.22 29.70 -20.58
C PRO A 24 -3.35 28.47 -20.28
N VAL A 25 -2.65 28.50 -19.15
CA VAL A 25 -2.09 27.30 -18.54
C VAL A 25 -3.26 26.31 -18.46
N ARG A 26 -3.24 25.26 -19.29
CA ARG A 26 -4.19 24.16 -19.17
C ARG A 26 -3.98 23.55 -17.79
N ALA A 27 -4.81 23.98 -16.84
CA ALA A 27 -4.92 23.36 -15.53
C ALA A 27 -5.21 21.88 -15.76
N GLY A 28 -4.44 21.01 -15.10
CA GLY A 28 -4.74 19.58 -15.08
C GLY A 28 -6.14 19.33 -14.51
N PRO A 29 -6.69 18.11 -14.68
CA PRO A 29 -7.95 17.75 -14.04
C PRO A 29 -7.85 18.01 -12.54
N ALA A 30 -8.90 18.58 -11.96
CA ALA A 30 -8.97 18.84 -10.53
C ALA A 30 -8.86 17.50 -9.75
N PRO A 31 -8.16 17.47 -8.61
CA PRO A 31 -8.09 16.27 -7.78
C PRO A 31 -9.50 15.85 -7.34
N SER A 32 -9.75 14.54 -7.33
CA SER A 32 -11.04 14.01 -6.87
C SER A 32 -11.24 14.28 -5.38
N ALA A 33 -12.51 14.32 -4.94
CA ALA A 33 -12.83 14.52 -3.53
C ALA A 33 -12.17 13.46 -2.63
N ALA A 34 -12.09 12.22 -3.09
CA ALA A 34 -11.43 11.13 -2.37
C ALA A 34 -9.90 11.32 -2.28
N ALA A 35 -9.26 11.88 -3.31
CA ALA A 35 -7.83 12.19 -3.27
C ALA A 35 -7.51 13.30 -2.26
N LEU A 36 -8.35 14.34 -2.19
CA LEU A 36 -8.19 15.40 -1.18
C LEU A 36 -8.39 14.88 0.24
N LEU A 37 -9.38 14.01 0.46
CA LEU A 37 -9.59 13.37 1.76
C LEU A 37 -8.46 12.40 2.13
N LEU A 38 -7.85 11.73 1.16
CA LEU A 38 -6.66 10.91 1.38
C LEU A 38 -5.47 11.76 1.85
N GLU A 39 -5.23 12.91 1.23
CA GLU A 39 -4.18 13.85 1.66
C GLU A 39 -4.44 14.33 3.10
N GLU A 40 -5.67 14.75 3.40
CA GLU A 40 -6.07 15.16 4.75
C GLU A 40 -5.89 14.03 5.77
N ALA A 41 -6.34 12.80 5.45
CA ALA A 41 -6.20 11.65 6.33
C ALA A 41 -4.73 11.33 6.64
N ALA A 42 -3.85 11.50 5.67
CA ALA A 42 -2.43 11.28 5.85
C ALA A 42 -1.75 12.38 6.67
N ASP A 43 -2.14 13.63 6.49
CA ASP A 43 -1.64 14.73 7.33
C ASP A 43 -2.08 14.54 8.79
N LEU A 44 -3.35 14.13 9.00
CA LEU A 44 -3.85 13.77 10.33
C LEU A 44 -3.04 12.62 10.95
N LEU A 45 -2.73 11.59 10.16
CA LEU A 45 -1.96 10.44 10.60
C LEU A 45 -0.50 10.79 10.94
N VAL A 46 0.19 11.50 10.07
CA VAL A 46 1.66 11.67 10.12
C VAL A 46 2.08 12.94 10.86
N VAL A 47 1.39 14.05 10.62
CA VAL A 47 1.76 15.36 11.16
C VAL A 47 1.08 15.59 12.50
N HIS A 48 -0.22 15.35 12.57
CA HIS A 48 -1.01 15.64 13.77
C HIS A 48 -1.07 14.47 14.75
N LEU A 49 -0.71 13.26 14.31
CA LEU A 49 -0.84 12.02 15.08
C LEU A 49 -2.27 11.80 15.61
N ASP A 50 -3.27 12.34 14.90
CA ASP A 50 -4.70 12.14 15.21
C ASP A 50 -5.21 10.94 14.41
N PHE A 51 -4.89 9.75 14.91
CA PHE A 51 -5.23 8.48 14.27
C PHE A 51 -6.75 8.26 14.16
N ARG A 52 -7.53 8.76 15.13
CA ARG A 52 -8.99 8.63 15.10
C ARG A 52 -9.60 9.55 14.04
N ALA A 53 -9.09 10.78 13.88
CA ALA A 53 -9.52 11.64 12.80
C ALA A 53 -9.08 11.08 11.44
N ALA A 54 -7.84 10.60 11.31
CA ALA A 54 -7.35 9.96 10.09
C ALA A 54 -8.25 8.80 9.62
N LEU A 55 -8.60 7.87 10.53
CA LEU A 55 -9.49 6.75 10.20
C LEU A 55 -10.89 7.22 9.75
N ARG A 56 -11.50 8.18 10.47
CA ARG A 56 -12.81 8.74 10.09
C ARG A 56 -12.77 9.42 8.72
N THR A 57 -11.66 10.08 8.41
CA THR A 57 -11.46 10.70 7.09
C THR A 57 -11.31 9.63 6.00
N CYS A 58 -10.63 8.51 6.27
CA CYS A 58 -10.59 7.38 5.34
C CYS A 58 -11.97 6.77 5.07
N GLU A 59 -12.78 6.57 6.11
CA GLU A 59 -14.15 6.03 5.99
C GLU A 59 -15.05 6.95 5.16
N ARG A 60 -14.95 8.27 5.39
CA ARG A 60 -15.66 9.28 4.58
C ARG A 60 -15.22 9.27 3.12
N ALA A 61 -13.91 9.15 2.87
CA ALA A 61 -13.39 9.07 1.52
C ALA A 61 -13.93 7.83 0.79
N TRP A 62 -14.04 6.69 1.49
CA TRP A 62 -14.57 5.46 0.92
C TRP A 62 -16.02 5.58 0.47
N GLN A 63 -16.86 6.26 1.25
CA GLN A 63 -18.27 6.49 0.92
C GLN A 63 -18.45 7.31 -0.37
N GLY A 64 -17.47 8.16 -0.73
CA GLY A 64 -17.50 8.96 -1.95
C GLY A 64 -16.94 8.27 -3.19
N LEU A 65 -16.38 7.05 -3.07
CA LEU A 65 -15.69 6.37 -4.18
C LEU A 65 -16.61 5.56 -5.09
N ASP A 66 -17.86 5.33 -4.70
CA ASP A 66 -18.85 4.63 -5.55
C ASP A 66 -19.32 5.49 -6.74
N GLU A 67 -19.05 6.78 -6.71
CA GLU A 67 -19.45 7.76 -7.72
C GLU A 67 -18.36 8.05 -8.78
N GLU A 68 -17.16 7.48 -8.65
CA GLU A 68 -15.95 7.90 -9.41
C GLU A 68 -15.46 6.85 -10.46
N PRO A 69 -14.83 7.29 -11.57
CA PRO A 69 -14.36 6.40 -12.63
C PRO A 69 -13.25 5.42 -12.18
N ALA A 70 -13.35 4.17 -12.64
CA ALA A 70 -12.72 2.99 -12.04
C ALA A 70 -11.18 2.98 -11.93
N GLY A 71 -10.43 3.67 -12.80
CA GLY A 71 -8.97 3.56 -12.89
C GLY A 71 -8.18 4.33 -11.82
N ALA A 72 -8.43 5.64 -11.70
CA ALA A 72 -7.79 6.49 -10.67
C ALA A 72 -8.31 6.17 -9.25
N CYS A 73 -9.49 5.57 -9.17
CA CYS A 73 -10.14 5.12 -7.95
C CYS A 73 -9.34 4.00 -7.22
N LEU A 74 -8.65 3.10 -7.96
CA LEU A 74 -8.01 1.93 -7.34
C LEU A 74 -6.75 2.27 -6.51
N GLU A 75 -5.90 3.18 -6.99
CA GLU A 75 -4.70 3.60 -6.23
C GLU A 75 -5.11 4.39 -4.98
N VAL A 76 -6.12 5.25 -5.09
CA VAL A 76 -6.69 5.99 -3.95
C VAL A 76 -7.29 5.03 -2.93
N LYS A 77 -8.06 4.02 -3.37
CA LYS A 77 -8.60 2.94 -2.51
C LYS A 77 -7.49 2.19 -1.77
N CYS A 78 -6.45 1.75 -2.48
CA CYS A 78 -5.32 1.08 -1.85
C CYS A 78 -4.67 1.97 -0.77
N SER A 79 -4.43 3.24 -1.10
CA SER A 79 -3.79 4.21 -0.22
C SER A 79 -4.62 4.54 1.03
N LEU A 80 -5.93 4.72 0.87
CA LEU A 80 -6.87 4.92 1.98
C LEU A 80 -6.85 3.73 2.93
N CYS A 81 -6.82 2.50 2.41
CA CYS A 81 -6.70 1.32 3.26
C CYS A 81 -5.37 1.26 3.99
N VAL A 82 -4.25 1.62 3.36
CA VAL A 82 -2.94 1.70 4.03
C VAL A 82 -2.98 2.68 5.21
N VAL A 83 -3.55 3.87 5.02
CA VAL A 83 -3.71 4.89 6.08
C VAL A 83 -4.64 4.37 7.19
N GLY A 84 -5.78 3.77 6.85
CA GLY A 84 -6.73 3.24 7.83
C GLY A 84 -6.18 2.07 8.65
N ILE A 85 -5.47 1.12 8.01
CA ILE A 85 -4.76 0.03 8.70
C ILE A 85 -3.76 0.61 9.70
N GLN A 86 -2.99 1.60 9.26
CA GLN A 86 -1.99 2.25 10.11
C GLN A 86 -2.64 2.97 11.29
N ALA A 87 -3.73 3.70 11.07
CA ALA A 87 -4.48 4.36 12.14
C ALA A 87 -5.05 3.37 13.16
N LEU A 88 -5.64 2.26 12.71
CA LEU A 88 -6.14 1.19 13.58
C LEU A 88 -5.02 0.56 14.40
N ALA A 89 -3.86 0.31 13.79
CA ALA A 89 -2.70 -0.23 14.49
C ALA A 89 -2.17 0.72 15.58
N GLU A 90 -2.07 2.03 15.32
CA GLU A 90 -1.61 3.00 16.33
C GLU A 90 -2.59 3.20 17.48
N MET A 91 -3.89 2.94 17.26
CA MET A 91 -4.91 2.97 18.31
C MET A 91 -5.00 1.66 19.12
N ASP A 92 -4.09 0.70 18.93
CA ASP A 92 -4.14 -0.66 19.49
C ASP A 92 -5.43 -1.43 19.10
N ARG A 93 -6.06 -1.02 18.00
CA ARG A 93 -7.27 -1.63 17.41
C ARG A 93 -6.91 -2.58 16.28
N TRP A 94 -5.72 -3.17 16.32
CA TRP A 94 -5.19 -4.03 15.26
C TRP A 94 -6.07 -5.26 14.99
N ARG A 95 -6.81 -5.76 15.98
CA ARG A 95 -7.75 -6.89 15.82
C ARG A 95 -8.88 -6.59 14.84
N GLU A 96 -9.26 -5.31 14.72
CA GLU A 96 -10.35 -4.86 13.85
C GLU A 96 -9.92 -4.72 12.39
N VAL A 97 -8.60 -4.66 12.12
CA VAL A 97 -8.05 -4.36 10.79
C VAL A 97 -8.60 -5.26 9.70
N LEU A 98 -8.57 -6.58 9.90
CA LEU A 98 -9.02 -7.51 8.85
C LEU A 98 -10.51 -7.33 8.56
N SER A 99 -11.34 -7.20 9.61
CA SER A 99 -12.77 -6.98 9.44
C SER A 99 -13.09 -5.66 8.73
N TRP A 100 -12.33 -4.60 9.03
CA TRP A 100 -12.48 -3.29 8.40
C TRP A 100 -12.05 -3.32 6.93
N VAL A 101 -10.90 -3.95 6.63
CA VAL A 101 -10.41 -4.13 5.25
C VAL A 101 -11.41 -4.93 4.41
N LEU A 102 -11.97 -6.01 4.96
CA LEU A 102 -12.98 -6.82 4.25
C LEU A 102 -14.30 -6.07 4.08
N GLN A 103 -14.68 -5.15 4.97
CA GLN A 103 -15.81 -4.25 4.73
C GLN A 103 -15.55 -3.30 3.55
N CYS A 104 -14.31 -2.83 3.38
CA CYS A 104 -13.92 -1.94 2.28
C CYS A 104 -13.97 -2.63 0.89
N TYR A 105 -13.52 -3.88 0.79
CA TYR A 105 -13.40 -4.61 -0.49
C TYR A 105 -14.45 -5.71 -0.70
N GLN A 106 -15.27 -5.98 0.31
CA GLN A 106 -16.33 -7.00 0.37
C GLN A 106 -15.83 -8.45 0.37
N VAL A 107 -14.92 -8.80 -0.55
CA VAL A 107 -14.42 -10.18 -0.71
C VAL A 107 -12.88 -10.22 -0.66
N PRO A 108 -12.28 -11.26 -0.04
CA PRO A 108 -10.83 -11.40 0.08
C PRO A 108 -10.09 -11.32 -1.24
N GLU A 109 -10.60 -11.94 -2.30
CA GLU A 109 -9.99 -12.08 -3.62
C GLU A 109 -9.71 -10.74 -4.29
N LYS A 110 -10.51 -9.71 -3.96
CA LYS A 110 -10.38 -8.35 -4.51
C LYS A 110 -9.44 -7.45 -3.70
N LEU A 111 -8.82 -7.98 -2.64
CA LEU A 111 -7.83 -7.23 -1.88
C LEU A 111 -6.60 -6.91 -2.75
N PRO A 112 -6.14 -5.65 -2.77
CA PRO A 112 -4.87 -5.32 -3.39
C PRO A 112 -3.73 -6.08 -2.72
N PRO A 113 -2.73 -6.59 -3.46
CA PRO A 113 -1.62 -7.35 -2.89
C PRO A 113 -0.94 -6.65 -1.72
N LYS A 114 -0.75 -5.33 -1.83
CA LYS A 114 -0.14 -4.51 -0.78
C LYS A 114 -0.95 -4.48 0.51
N VAL A 115 -2.28 -4.43 0.42
CA VAL A 115 -3.18 -4.42 1.59
C VAL A 115 -3.10 -5.77 2.31
N LEU A 116 -3.12 -6.87 1.57
CA LEU A 116 -3.00 -8.21 2.14
C LEU A 116 -1.62 -8.43 2.78
N GLU A 117 -0.54 -7.99 2.14
CA GLU A 117 0.82 -8.03 2.68
C GLU A 117 0.91 -7.34 4.06
N LEU A 118 0.32 -6.15 4.18
CA LEU A 118 0.30 -5.40 5.44
C LEU A 118 -0.50 -6.11 6.53
N CYS A 119 -1.64 -6.72 6.19
CA CYS A 119 -2.40 -7.53 7.13
C CYS A 119 -1.56 -8.70 7.65
N VAL A 120 -0.91 -9.46 6.76
CA VAL A 120 -0.04 -10.59 7.16
C VAL A 120 1.09 -10.14 8.07
N LEU A 121 1.76 -9.04 7.73
CA LEU A 121 2.85 -8.50 8.55
C LEU A 121 2.37 -8.03 9.92
N LEU A 122 1.21 -7.37 10.01
CA LEU A 122 0.63 -6.91 11.26
C LEU A 122 0.28 -8.08 12.17
N TYR A 123 -0.53 -9.04 11.70
CA TYR A 123 -0.98 -10.16 12.52
C TYR A 123 0.17 -11.11 12.88
N SER A 124 1.16 -11.29 12.00
CA SER A 124 2.40 -11.99 12.34
C SER A 124 3.17 -11.28 13.46
N LYS A 125 3.29 -9.95 13.41
CA LYS A 125 3.95 -9.16 14.47
C LYS A 125 3.21 -9.26 15.80
N MET A 126 1.89 -9.28 15.77
CA MET A 126 1.04 -9.45 16.95
C MET A 126 0.95 -10.91 17.44
N ARG A 127 1.71 -11.83 16.83
CA ARG A 127 1.75 -13.27 17.15
C ARG A 127 0.38 -13.96 17.04
N GLU A 128 -0.51 -13.42 16.21
CA GLU A 128 -1.80 -14.04 15.86
C GLU A 128 -1.94 -14.23 14.35
N PRO A 129 -1.00 -14.91 13.67
CA PRO A 129 -1.07 -15.08 12.22
C PRO A 129 -2.27 -15.92 11.75
N GLY A 130 -2.87 -16.71 12.64
CA GLY A 130 -4.08 -17.50 12.34
C GLY A 130 -5.28 -16.65 11.92
N ALA A 131 -5.35 -15.39 12.38
CA ALA A 131 -6.45 -14.50 12.03
C ALA A 131 -6.52 -14.16 10.54
N VAL A 132 -5.40 -14.23 9.80
CA VAL A 132 -5.34 -13.92 8.36
C VAL A 132 -5.30 -15.18 7.48
N LEU A 133 -5.25 -16.37 8.07
CA LEU A 133 -5.05 -17.64 7.34
C LEU A 133 -6.07 -17.81 6.22
N ASP A 134 -7.36 -17.80 6.54
CA ASP A 134 -8.43 -18.04 5.57
C ASP A 134 -8.45 -16.97 4.46
N THR A 135 -8.23 -15.70 4.82
CA THR A 135 -8.20 -14.60 3.85
C THR A 135 -7.07 -14.77 2.84
N VAL A 136 -5.87 -15.13 3.30
CA VAL A 136 -4.71 -15.32 2.41
C VAL A 136 -4.89 -16.58 1.57
N CYS A 137 -5.43 -17.66 2.12
CA CYS A 137 -5.72 -18.89 1.38
C CYS A 137 -6.70 -18.63 0.23
N VAL A 138 -7.82 -17.97 0.50
CA VAL A 138 -8.81 -17.60 -0.51
C VAL A 138 -8.18 -16.72 -1.59
N TRP A 139 -7.40 -15.71 -1.20
CA TRP A 139 -6.72 -14.83 -2.15
C TRP A 139 -5.73 -15.58 -3.06
N LEU A 140 -4.95 -16.53 -2.51
CA LEU A 140 -3.96 -17.32 -3.26
C LEU A 140 -4.62 -18.35 -4.20
N GLN A 141 -5.81 -18.85 -3.86
CA GLN A 141 -6.54 -19.82 -4.69
C GLN A 141 -7.23 -19.17 -5.89
N ASP A 142 -7.50 -17.87 -5.85
CA ASP A 142 -8.13 -17.13 -6.93
C ASP A 142 -7.25 -17.06 -8.19
N ALA A 143 -7.83 -17.40 -9.35
CA ALA A 143 -7.11 -17.50 -10.60
C ALA A 143 -6.66 -16.14 -11.15
N ASP A 144 -7.41 -15.06 -10.88
CA ASP A 144 -7.04 -13.71 -11.33
C ASP A 144 -5.77 -13.24 -10.60
N ASN A 145 -5.59 -13.67 -9.35
CA ASN A 145 -4.46 -13.28 -8.52
C ASN A 145 -3.16 -14.03 -8.87
N GLN A 146 -3.24 -15.24 -9.40
CA GLN A 146 -2.06 -16.05 -9.77
C GLN A 146 -1.20 -15.42 -10.87
N GLY A 147 -1.79 -14.55 -11.69
CA GLY A 147 -1.09 -13.79 -12.72
C GLY A 147 -0.38 -12.53 -12.24
N LEU A 148 -0.57 -12.13 -10.98
CA LEU A 148 -0.03 -10.88 -10.45
C LEU A 148 1.47 -10.99 -10.15
N PRO A 149 2.26 -9.93 -10.41
CA PRO A 149 3.70 -9.95 -10.12
C PRO A 149 4.01 -10.11 -8.62
N GLU A 150 3.11 -9.67 -7.74
CA GLU A 150 3.24 -9.80 -6.28
C GLU A 150 2.85 -11.19 -5.75
N TYR A 151 2.16 -12.01 -6.55
CA TYR A 151 1.62 -13.30 -6.12
C TYR A 151 2.69 -14.18 -5.47
N ARG A 152 3.87 -14.25 -6.09
CA ARG A 152 5.01 -15.01 -5.56
C ARG A 152 5.43 -14.52 -4.18
N ALA A 153 5.61 -13.22 -4.03
CA ALA A 153 6.06 -12.64 -2.77
C ALA A 153 5.05 -12.87 -1.65
N LEU A 154 3.74 -12.82 -1.97
CA LEU A 154 2.67 -13.12 -1.02
C LEU A 154 2.62 -14.60 -0.64
N ALA A 155 2.83 -15.52 -1.59
CA ALA A 155 2.91 -16.95 -1.29
C ALA A 155 4.10 -17.29 -0.36
N GLU A 156 5.28 -16.72 -0.64
CA GLU A 156 6.46 -16.84 0.23
C GLU A 156 6.20 -16.25 1.62
N LEU A 157 5.57 -15.07 1.69
CA LEU A 157 5.22 -14.43 2.94
C LEU A 157 4.22 -15.26 3.75
N HIS A 158 3.20 -15.83 3.09
CA HIS A 158 2.19 -16.68 3.71
C HIS A 158 2.83 -17.94 4.31
N LEU A 159 3.69 -18.62 3.56
CA LEU A 159 4.46 -19.76 4.04
C LEU A 159 5.22 -19.38 5.32
N GLN A 160 6.04 -18.34 5.25
CA GLN A 160 6.96 -17.97 6.34
C GLN A 160 6.28 -17.39 7.57
N ARG A 161 5.21 -16.59 7.39
CA ARG A 161 4.61 -15.79 8.47
C ARG A 161 3.30 -16.34 8.98
N VAL A 162 2.69 -17.29 8.27
CA VAL A 162 1.40 -17.88 8.64
C VAL A 162 1.51 -19.39 8.79
N LEU A 163 1.84 -20.12 7.72
CA LEU A 163 1.77 -21.59 7.75
C LEU A 163 2.81 -22.23 8.67
N LEU A 164 4.09 -21.84 8.55
CA LEU A 164 5.15 -22.41 9.39
C LEU A 164 4.95 -22.11 10.89
N PRO A 165 4.64 -20.86 11.32
CA PRO A 165 4.40 -20.57 12.74
C PRO A 165 3.17 -21.26 13.34
N LEU A 166 2.14 -21.53 12.53
CA LEU A 166 0.94 -22.26 12.96
C LEU A 166 1.12 -23.79 12.94
N GLY A 167 2.16 -24.29 12.27
CA GLY A 167 2.39 -25.72 12.07
C GLY A 167 1.43 -26.36 11.05
N CYS A 168 0.89 -25.56 10.12
CA CYS A 168 0.08 -26.02 8.98
C CYS A 168 0.98 -26.64 7.90
N TRP A 169 1.56 -27.80 8.20
CA TRP A 169 2.60 -28.42 7.37
C TRP A 169 2.06 -28.95 6.04
N SER A 170 0.86 -29.54 6.04
CA SER A 170 0.25 -30.10 4.83
C SER A 170 -0.06 -28.98 3.83
N GLU A 171 -0.66 -27.91 4.32
CA GLU A 171 -0.97 -26.71 3.53
C GLU A 171 0.31 -26.03 3.02
N ALA A 172 1.39 -26.04 3.82
CA ALA A 172 2.69 -25.52 3.40
C ALA A 172 3.32 -26.34 2.26
N GLU A 173 3.26 -27.67 2.35
CA GLU A 173 3.76 -28.57 1.31
C GLU A 173 2.94 -28.45 0.02
N GLU A 174 1.61 -28.39 0.14
CA GLU A 174 0.69 -28.19 -0.99
C GLU A 174 0.92 -26.85 -1.69
N LEU A 175 1.10 -25.76 -0.93
CA LEU A 175 1.39 -24.44 -1.50
C LEU A 175 2.69 -24.45 -2.33
N VAL A 176 3.73 -25.10 -1.84
CA VAL A 176 5.03 -25.16 -2.54
C VAL A 176 4.96 -26.06 -3.78
N ALA A 177 4.22 -27.18 -3.69
CA ALA A 177 4.08 -28.14 -4.79
C ALA A 177 3.15 -27.63 -5.90
N GLY A 178 2.01 -27.05 -5.54
CA GLY A 178 0.93 -26.67 -6.46
C GLY A 178 1.06 -25.27 -7.05
N SER A 179 1.86 -24.38 -6.46
CA SER A 179 1.93 -22.99 -6.90
C SER A 179 2.97 -22.76 -8.00
N ALA A 180 2.55 -21.99 -9.03
CA ALA A 180 3.46 -21.42 -10.03
C ALA A 180 4.43 -20.38 -9.42
N ALA A 181 4.22 -19.96 -8.17
CA ALA A 181 5.07 -19.00 -7.47
C ALA A 181 6.51 -19.51 -7.30
N PHE A 182 6.73 -20.81 -7.10
CA PHE A 182 8.05 -21.34 -6.76
C PHE A 182 8.73 -21.96 -7.98
N SER A 183 9.94 -21.51 -8.31
CA SER A 183 10.80 -22.23 -9.26
C SER A 183 11.31 -23.54 -8.65
N GLU A 184 11.78 -24.47 -9.48
CA GLU A 184 12.26 -25.78 -9.01
C GLU A 184 13.33 -25.69 -7.92
N GLU A 185 14.34 -24.84 -8.11
CA GLU A 185 15.40 -24.59 -7.10
C GLU A 185 14.80 -24.06 -5.78
N ARG A 186 13.86 -23.10 -5.87
CA ARG A 186 13.24 -22.47 -4.70
C ARG A 186 12.24 -23.38 -3.99
N ARG A 187 11.65 -24.35 -4.71
CA ARG A 187 10.80 -25.38 -4.09
C ARG A 187 11.62 -26.25 -3.14
N LEU A 188 12.83 -26.62 -3.51
CA LEU A 188 13.72 -27.40 -2.64
C LEU A 188 14.08 -26.61 -1.37
N ASP A 189 14.45 -25.33 -1.53
CA ASP A 189 14.72 -24.45 -0.39
C ASP A 189 13.51 -24.33 0.55
N ALA A 190 12.31 -24.16 -0.02
CA ALA A 190 11.07 -24.04 0.75
C ALA A 190 10.71 -25.34 1.48
N LEU A 191 10.84 -26.50 0.83
CA LEU A 191 10.64 -27.81 1.46
C LEU A 191 11.66 -28.07 2.57
N GLN A 192 12.91 -27.68 2.36
CA GLN A 192 13.94 -27.75 3.40
C GLN A 192 13.59 -26.85 4.60
N ALA A 193 13.11 -25.62 4.35
CA ALA A 193 12.64 -24.73 5.39
C ALA A 193 11.45 -25.30 6.18
N ILE A 194 10.48 -25.93 5.49
CA ILE A 194 9.35 -26.64 6.11
C ILE A 194 9.85 -27.75 7.04
N SER A 195 10.74 -28.62 6.54
CA SER A 195 11.27 -29.74 7.32
C SER A 195 12.04 -29.27 8.57
N THR A 196 12.81 -28.18 8.43
CA THR A 196 13.59 -27.57 9.51
C THR A 196 12.67 -26.97 10.57
N ALA A 197 11.66 -26.19 10.17
CA ALA A 197 10.67 -25.61 11.08
C ALA A 197 9.88 -26.69 11.85
N ARG A 198 9.47 -27.76 11.16
CA ARG A 198 8.76 -28.89 11.76
C ARG A 198 9.60 -29.61 12.82
N GLN A 199 10.90 -29.80 12.56
CA GLN A 199 11.82 -30.36 13.54
C GLN A 199 11.98 -29.44 14.76
N GLN A 200 12.20 -28.14 14.54
CA GLN A 200 12.36 -27.17 15.63
C GLN A 200 11.14 -27.14 16.55
N GLN A 201 9.93 -27.18 16.00
CA GLN A 201 8.70 -27.21 16.79
C GLN A 201 8.59 -28.50 17.63
N ARG A 202 8.93 -29.66 17.07
CA ARG A 202 8.94 -30.94 17.81
C ARG A 202 9.93 -30.92 18.99
N HIS A 203 11.12 -30.34 18.80
CA HIS A 203 12.12 -30.23 19.86
C HIS A 203 11.74 -29.18 20.92
N GLY A 204 11.13 -28.06 20.51
CA GLY A 204 10.61 -27.04 21.44
C GLY A 204 9.46 -27.52 22.32
N GLN A 205 8.62 -28.42 21.81
CA GLN A 205 7.53 -29.04 22.58
C GLN A 205 8.04 -30.15 23.52
N SER A 206 9.14 -30.84 23.18
CA SER A 206 9.75 -31.87 24.02
C SER A 206 10.58 -31.32 25.19
N GLY A 207 10.90 -30.02 25.20
CA GLY A 207 11.69 -29.37 26.25
C GLY A 207 10.89 -28.59 27.29
N SER A 208 9.55 -28.68 27.31
CA SER A 208 8.68 -27.85 28.15
C SER A 208 7.93 -28.66 29.22
N GLU A 209 8.67 -29.26 30.15
CA GLU A 209 8.24 -29.44 31.55
C GLU A 209 9.24 -28.69 32.43
N GLY A 210 9.03 -27.39 32.61
CA GLY A 210 9.90 -26.58 33.46
C GLY A 210 9.84 -25.08 33.17
N THR A 211 8.98 -24.38 33.91
CA THR A 211 9.12 -22.97 34.32
C THR A 211 9.71 -21.97 33.32
N GLN A 212 8.87 -21.20 32.64
CA GLN A 212 9.23 -19.85 32.17
C GLN A 212 8.11 -18.85 32.43
N LYS A 213 8.10 -18.35 33.67
CA LYS A 213 7.78 -16.95 33.95
C LYS A 213 9.06 -16.16 33.65
N LEU A 214 8.91 -14.94 33.13
CA LEU A 214 9.95 -13.97 32.75
C LEU A 214 10.38 -14.02 31.26
N ASN A 215 9.67 -13.26 30.44
CA ASN A 215 10.22 -12.15 29.65
C ASN A 215 9.07 -11.53 28.84
N GLN A 216 8.25 -10.70 29.50
CA GLN A 216 7.63 -9.59 28.80
C GLN A 216 8.77 -8.62 28.50
N GLU A 217 9.43 -8.82 27.37
CA GLU A 217 10.24 -7.78 26.76
C GLU A 217 9.29 -6.64 26.41
N ALA A 218 9.57 -5.50 27.04
CA ALA A 218 8.92 -4.24 26.77
C ALA A 218 8.77 -4.03 25.26
N SER A 219 7.54 -3.74 24.84
CA SER A 219 7.19 -3.32 23.48
C SER A 219 8.24 -2.34 22.93
N PRO A 220 9.01 -2.70 21.89
CA PRO A 220 9.70 -1.69 21.12
C PRO A 220 8.66 -1.06 20.20
N THR A 221 8.25 0.15 20.55
CA THR A 221 7.40 1.05 19.77
C THR A 221 7.95 1.14 18.33
N SER A 222 7.27 0.42 17.43
CA SER A 222 6.79 0.81 16.10
C SER A 222 7.71 1.42 15.02
N LEU A 223 8.96 1.80 15.25
CA LEU A 223 9.74 2.58 14.27
C LEU A 223 9.97 1.93 12.87
N PRO A 224 10.35 0.64 12.71
CA PRO A 224 10.64 0.08 11.39
C PRO A 224 9.39 -0.22 10.54
N PHE A 225 8.27 -0.54 11.19
CA PHE A 225 6.98 -0.83 10.55
C PHE A 225 6.29 0.46 10.11
N LEU A 226 6.27 1.46 11.00
CA LEU A 226 5.85 2.83 10.70
C LEU A 226 6.67 3.46 9.58
N TYR A 227 7.99 3.30 9.62
CA TYR A 227 8.88 3.86 8.61
C TYR A 227 8.70 3.21 7.24
N LYS A 228 8.46 1.89 7.17
CA LYS A 228 8.09 1.21 5.92
C LYS A 228 6.76 1.70 5.36
N LEU A 229 5.77 1.93 6.23
CA LEU A 229 4.46 2.46 5.83
C LEU A 229 4.53 3.93 5.37
N ALA A 230 5.31 4.77 6.05
CA ALA A 230 5.58 6.16 5.65
C ALA A 230 6.38 6.25 4.33
N GLN A 231 7.34 5.34 4.09
CA GLN A 231 8.06 5.26 2.81
C GLN A 231 7.15 4.87 1.64
N ILE A 232 6.19 3.96 1.89
CA ILE A 232 5.17 3.59 0.90
C ILE A 232 4.26 4.79 0.62
N PHE A 233 3.81 5.49 1.67
CA PHE A 233 3.02 6.70 1.52
C PHE A 233 3.76 7.78 0.71
N HIS A 234 5.06 7.98 0.93
CA HIS A 234 5.88 8.90 0.15
C HIS A 234 5.97 8.52 -1.35
N ARG A 235 6.03 7.21 -1.66
CA ARG A 235 6.06 6.72 -3.05
C ARG A 235 4.72 6.92 -3.75
N ILE A 236 3.61 6.63 -3.08
CA ILE A 236 2.25 6.87 -3.57
C ILE A 236 2.03 8.36 -3.79
N ARG A 237 2.39 9.20 -2.81
CA ARG A 237 2.30 10.67 -2.94
C ARG A 237 3.09 11.16 -4.15
N LYS A 238 4.26 10.58 -4.43
CA LYS A 238 5.06 10.91 -5.62
C LYS A 238 4.40 10.45 -6.92
N ALA A 239 3.69 9.31 -6.94
CA ALA A 239 2.97 8.82 -8.11
C ALA A 239 1.74 9.68 -8.43
N VAL A 240 0.93 10.00 -7.42
CA VAL A 240 -0.28 10.84 -7.54
C VAL A 240 0.05 12.30 -7.90
N THR A 241 1.22 12.80 -7.51
CA THR A 241 1.70 14.17 -7.83
C THR A 241 2.62 14.24 -9.05
N SER A 242 3.02 13.11 -9.65
CA SER A 242 3.88 13.11 -10.84
C SER A 242 3.07 13.37 -12.11
N PRO A 243 3.51 14.24 -13.05
CA PRO A 243 2.77 14.58 -14.27
C PRO A 243 2.61 13.45 -15.31
N LEU A 244 2.85 12.19 -14.95
CA LEU A 244 2.99 11.08 -15.89
C LEU A 244 1.66 10.51 -16.41
N CYS A 245 0.51 11.03 -15.97
CA CYS A 245 -0.76 10.88 -16.70
C CYS A 245 -0.93 11.91 -17.84
N ARG A 246 0.15 12.30 -18.52
CA ARG A 246 0.05 12.80 -19.90
C ARG A 246 0.39 11.65 -20.84
N LEU A 247 -0.65 10.96 -21.32
CA LEU A 247 -0.55 10.17 -22.55
C LEU A 247 0.02 11.06 -23.67
N PRO A 248 0.92 10.55 -24.52
CA PRO A 248 1.33 11.29 -25.71
C PRO A 248 0.11 11.39 -26.63
N VAL A 249 -0.35 12.61 -26.88
CA VAL A 249 -1.24 12.90 -27.99
C VAL A 249 -0.42 12.64 -29.25
N HIS A 250 -0.68 11.50 -29.89
CA HIS A 250 -0.25 11.28 -31.27
C HIS A 250 -1.15 12.13 -32.16
N ASP A 251 -0.56 13.12 -32.84
CA ASP A 251 -1.07 13.64 -34.11
C ASP A 251 -0.87 12.60 -35.23
#